data_AF-A0A7J7FIL0-F1
#
_entry.id   AF-A0A7J7FIL0-F1
#
_cell.length_a   1.000
_cell.length_b   1.000
_cell.length_c   1.000
_cell.angle_alpha   90.00
_cell.angle_beta   90.00
_cell.angle_gamma   90.00
#
_symmetry.space_group_name_H-M   'P 1'
#
loop_
_entity.id
_entity.type
_entity.pdbx_description
1 polymer ?
#
loop_
_entity_poly.entity_id
_entity_poly.type
_entity_poly.pdbx_seq_one_letter_code
_entity_poly.pdbx_strand_id
1 'polypeptide(L)'
;FILFFSPRTRLNAFREVDPVELPNCNLVKGIEAGSEDLEILPNGLAFISSGLKYPGLKSFEPDKPGKILLMDLNEEDPTVLELRITGSKFDLSSFNPHGISTFTDEDDTVYLLVVNHPDLKSTVELFKFQEEEKSLLHLKTIRHKLLPKY
;
A
#
# COMPACT_ATOMS: atom_id res chain seq x y z
N PHE A 1 13.72 26.56 27.81
CA PHE A 1 14.52 26.54 26.57
C PHE A 1 13.85 25.59 25.58
N ILE A 2 13.06 26.11 24.64
CA ILE A 2 12.47 25.31 23.56
C ILE A 2 13.46 25.37 22.40
N LEU A 3 14.11 24.24 22.10
CA LEU A 3 14.88 24.08 20.88
C LEU A 3 13.91 24.17 19.70
N PHE A 4 13.93 25.29 18.99
CA PHE A 4 13.40 25.36 17.63
C PHE A 4 14.27 24.44 16.77
N PHE A 5 13.83 23.19 16.57
CA PHE A 5 14.39 22.35 15.52
C PHE A 5 14.18 23.08 14.19
N SER A 6 15.28 23.53 13.57
CA SER A 6 15.24 24.24 12.30
C SER A 6 14.48 23.41 11.26
N PRO A 7 13.41 23.94 10.64
CA PRO A 7 12.61 23.19 9.66
C PRO A 7 13.46 22.70 8.48
N ARG A 8 14.56 23.40 8.15
CA ARG A 8 15.51 23.01 7.11
C ARG A 8 16.20 21.69 7.42
N THR A 9 16.54 21.44 8.69
CA THR A 9 17.18 20.20 9.14
C THR A 9 16.19 19.04 9.12
N ARG A 10 14.94 19.25 9.58
CA ARG A 10 13.89 18.22 9.58
C ARG A 10 13.49 17.76 8.17
N LEU A 11 13.44 18.69 7.22
CA LEU A 11 13.11 18.42 5.82
C LEU A 11 14.33 17.95 5.01
N ASN A 12 15.53 17.97 5.60
CA ASN A 12 16.78 17.68 4.92
C ASN A 12 16.95 18.51 3.62
N ALA A 13 16.59 19.80 3.68
CA ALA A 13 16.30 20.64 2.49
C ALA A 13 17.49 20.91 1.55
N PHE A 14 18.71 20.60 1.99
CA PHE A 14 19.93 20.76 1.19
C PHE A 14 20.61 19.43 0.87
N ARG A 15 19.93 18.31 1.10
CA ARG A 15 20.47 17.00 0.77
C ARG A 15 20.44 16.81 -0.74
N GLU A 16 21.59 16.47 -1.28
CA GLU A 16 21.74 15.94 -2.63
C GLU A 16 21.89 14.42 -2.58
N VAL A 17 21.58 13.75 -3.68
CA VAL A 17 21.71 12.29 -3.82
C VAL A 17 22.78 12.02 -4.86
N ASP A 18 23.94 11.54 -4.41
CA ASP A 18 24.97 11.04 -5.31
C ASP A 18 24.44 9.80 -6.04
N PRO A 19 24.58 9.72 -7.38
CA PRO A 19 24.08 8.58 -8.14
C PRO A 19 24.75 7.27 -7.69
N VAL A 20 23.93 6.28 -7.35
CA VAL A 20 24.34 4.89 -7.16
C VAL A 20 23.59 4.05 -8.18
N GLU A 21 24.27 3.68 -9.25
CA GLU A 21 23.64 2.94 -10.36
C GLU A 21 23.57 1.44 -10.06
N LEU A 22 22.46 0.83 -10.45
CA LEU A 22 22.28 -0.61 -10.48
C LEU A 22 22.09 -1.04 -11.95
N PRO A 23 22.74 -2.12 -12.40
CA PRO A 23 22.49 -2.65 -13.73
C PRO A 23 21.06 -3.21 -13.82
N ASN A 24 20.45 -3.14 -15.01
CA ASN A 24 19.20 -3.82 -15.34
C ASN A 24 17.96 -3.42 -14.50
N CYS A 25 17.85 -2.14 -14.10
CA CYS A 25 16.63 -1.62 -13.52
C CYS A 25 15.55 -1.39 -14.60
N ASN A 26 14.35 -1.93 -14.36
CA ASN A 26 13.19 -1.71 -15.21
C ASN A 26 12.03 -1.15 -14.39
N LEU A 27 11.31 -0.18 -14.94
CA LEU A 27 10.06 0.29 -14.34
C LEU A 27 8.97 -0.78 -14.53
N VAL A 28 8.24 -1.07 -13.45
CA VAL A 28 7.11 -2.00 -13.50
C VAL A 28 5.95 -1.32 -14.20
N LYS A 29 5.61 -1.80 -15.40
CA LYS A 29 4.52 -1.24 -16.21
C LYS A 29 3.19 -1.36 -15.48
N GLY A 30 2.43 -0.26 -15.42
CA GLY A 30 1.11 -0.23 -14.80
C GLY A 30 1.09 0.34 -13.37
N ILE A 31 2.25 0.56 -12.75
CA ILE A 31 2.36 1.30 -11.49
C ILE A 31 2.68 2.77 -11.78
N GLU A 32 1.65 3.59 -12.00
CA GLU A 32 1.80 5.01 -12.36
C GLU A 32 1.35 5.98 -11.25
N ALA A 33 0.66 5.48 -10.22
CA ALA A 33 0.00 6.28 -9.18
C ALA A 33 0.52 5.97 -7.77
N GLY A 34 1.82 5.68 -7.65
CA GLY A 34 2.50 5.41 -6.39
C GLY A 34 2.46 3.93 -5.97
N SER A 35 3.45 3.55 -5.18
CA SER A 35 3.65 2.21 -4.60
C SER A 35 4.26 2.39 -3.21
N GLU A 36 3.51 3.02 -2.30
CA GLU A 36 4.09 3.60 -1.08
C GLU A 36 4.59 2.53 -0.11
N ASP A 37 3.89 1.39 -0.04
CA ASP A 37 4.30 0.23 0.74
C ASP A 37 4.12 -1.07 -0.05
N LEU A 38 4.91 -2.09 0.31
CA LEU A 38 4.87 -3.41 -0.29
C LEU A 38 5.30 -4.48 0.69
N GLU A 39 4.84 -5.72 0.48
CA GLU A 39 5.27 -6.86 1.27
C GLU A 39 5.39 -8.11 0.41
N ILE A 40 6.48 -8.86 0.62
CA ILE A 40 6.82 -10.06 -0.15
C ILE A 40 6.63 -11.27 0.76
N LEU A 41 5.75 -12.18 0.36
CA LEU A 41 5.56 -13.46 1.02
C LEU A 41 6.76 -14.39 0.77
N PRO A 42 6.98 -15.41 1.61
CA PRO A 42 8.06 -16.39 1.42
C PRO A 42 8.03 -17.12 0.07
N ASN A 43 6.87 -17.23 -0.57
CA ASN A 43 6.71 -17.86 -1.88
C ASN A 43 7.00 -16.93 -3.07
N GLY A 44 7.38 -15.67 -2.84
CA GLY A 44 7.72 -14.71 -3.89
C GLY A 44 6.54 -13.86 -4.38
N LEU A 45 5.32 -14.07 -3.87
CA LEU A 45 4.21 -13.16 -4.14
C LEU A 45 4.40 -11.83 -3.40
N ALA A 46 4.32 -10.72 -4.13
CA ALA A 46 4.45 -9.38 -3.59
C ALA A 46 3.10 -8.63 -3.66
N PHE A 47 2.62 -8.18 -2.51
CA PHE A 47 1.51 -7.22 -2.42
C PHE A 47 2.06 -5.80 -2.46
N ILE A 48 1.37 -4.91 -3.17
CA ILE A 48 1.78 -3.50 -3.30
C ILE A 48 0.55 -2.62 -3.08
N SER A 49 0.63 -1.67 -2.15
CA SER A 49 -0.40 -0.64 -2.00
C SER A 49 -0.18 0.50 -3.00
N SER A 50 -1.23 0.90 -3.70
CA SER A 50 -1.12 1.91 -4.77
C SER A 50 -2.29 2.90 -4.75
N GLY A 51 -2.04 4.11 -5.24
CA GLY A 51 -3.06 5.15 -5.34
C GLY A 51 -3.33 5.90 -4.04
N LEU A 52 -2.37 5.92 -3.10
CA LEU A 52 -2.47 6.71 -1.86
C LEU A 52 -2.69 8.19 -2.19
N LYS A 53 -3.66 8.79 -1.51
CA LYS A 53 -3.97 10.21 -1.59
C LYS A 53 -3.81 10.85 -0.23
N TYR A 54 -3.01 11.92 -0.22
CA TYR A 54 -2.74 12.70 0.98
C TYR A 54 -3.01 14.19 0.71
N PRO A 55 -3.68 14.91 1.62
CA PRO A 55 -3.85 16.35 1.49
C PRO A 55 -2.49 17.05 1.33
N GLY A 56 -2.34 17.84 0.28
CA GLY A 56 -1.11 18.59 -0.01
C GLY A 56 -0.03 17.82 -0.78
N LEU A 57 -0.21 16.53 -1.07
CA LEU A 57 0.64 15.77 -1.99
C LEU A 57 -0.04 15.64 -3.36
N LYS A 58 0.77 15.65 -4.42
CA LYS A 58 0.27 15.48 -5.79
C LYS A 58 -0.19 14.03 -5.99
N SER A 59 -1.42 13.87 -6.47
CA SER A 59 -1.92 12.61 -7.02
C SER A 59 -1.99 12.70 -8.55
N PHE A 60 -1.55 11.64 -9.23
CA PHE A 60 -1.65 11.50 -10.68
C PHE A 60 -2.98 10.86 -11.14
N GLU A 61 -3.69 10.20 -10.23
CA GLU A 61 -5.02 9.62 -10.47
C GLU A 61 -6.03 10.06 -9.39
N PRO A 62 -6.37 11.36 -9.30
CA PRO A 62 -7.18 11.89 -8.22
C PRO A 62 -8.62 11.33 -8.20
N ASP A 63 -9.13 10.86 -9.34
CA ASP A 63 -10.52 10.40 -9.50
C ASP A 63 -10.69 8.88 -9.34
N LYS A 64 -9.60 8.12 -9.17
CA LYS A 64 -9.66 6.65 -9.02
C LYS A 64 -9.45 6.24 -7.56
N PRO A 65 -10.15 5.22 -7.03
CA PRO A 65 -9.82 4.67 -5.73
C PRO A 65 -8.42 4.03 -5.77
N GLY A 66 -7.82 3.87 -4.59
CA GLY A 66 -6.57 3.12 -4.48
C GLY A 66 -6.79 1.62 -4.68
N LYS A 67 -5.68 0.89 -4.75
CA LYS A 67 -5.63 -0.51 -5.19
C LYS A 67 -4.62 -1.30 -4.38
N ILE A 68 -4.83 -2.61 -4.31
CA ILE A 68 -3.77 -3.55 -3.95
C ILE A 68 -3.38 -4.30 -5.22
N LEU A 69 -2.10 -4.25 -5.58
CA LEU A 69 -1.55 -4.98 -6.71
C LEU A 69 -0.87 -6.25 -6.19
N LEU A 70 -0.85 -7.28 -7.03
CA LEU A 70 -0.11 -8.51 -6.84
C LEU A 70 0.92 -8.65 -7.96
N MET A 71 2.13 -9.07 -7.60
CA MET A 71 3.20 -9.40 -8.55
C MET A 71 3.86 -10.72 -8.11
N ASP A 72 4.16 -11.61 -9.04
CA ASP A 72 4.89 -12.84 -8.76
C ASP A 72 6.37 -12.66 -9.10
N LEU A 73 7.23 -12.58 -8.08
CA LEU A 73 8.67 -12.34 -8.25
C LEU A 73 9.44 -13.57 -8.76
N ASN A 74 8.77 -14.71 -8.95
CA ASN A 74 9.38 -15.88 -9.56
C ASN A 74 9.34 -15.84 -11.10
N GLU A 75 8.55 -14.92 -11.67
CA GLU A 75 8.49 -14.71 -13.13
C GLU A 75 9.77 -14.00 -13.63
N GLU A 76 10.20 -14.32 -14.86
CA GLU A 76 11.37 -13.70 -15.48
C GLU A 76 11.14 -12.20 -15.79
N ASP A 77 9.92 -11.86 -16.23
CA ASP A 77 9.46 -10.48 -16.47
C ASP A 77 8.14 -10.26 -15.71
N PRO A 78 8.21 -10.01 -14.38
CA PRO A 78 7.04 -10.02 -13.52
C PRO A 78 6.09 -8.86 -13.87
N THR A 79 4.80 -9.20 -13.96
CA THR A 79 3.73 -8.22 -14.23
C THR A 79 2.86 -7.98 -13.01
N VAL A 80 2.25 -6.80 -12.94
CA VAL A 80 1.30 -6.47 -11.87
C VAL A 80 -0.13 -6.77 -12.27
N LEU A 81 -0.86 -7.37 -11.33
CA LEU A 81 -2.29 -7.63 -11.39
C LEU A 81 -3.00 -6.82 -10.30
N GLU A 82 -4.07 -6.10 -10.63
CA GLU A 82 -4.94 -5.49 -9.62
C GLU A 82 -5.80 -6.57 -8.95
N LEU A 83 -5.66 -6.75 -7.64
CA LEU A 83 -6.48 -7.72 -6.90
C LEU A 83 -7.92 -7.25 -6.80
N ARG A 84 -8.85 -8.13 -7.16
CA ARG A 84 -10.27 -7.86 -6.98
C ARG A 84 -10.59 -7.86 -5.48
N ILE A 85 -11.17 -6.78 -4.99
CA ILE A 85 -11.69 -6.74 -3.61
C ILE A 85 -13.16 -7.21 -3.61
N THR A 86 -13.48 -8.13 -2.71
CA THR A 86 -14.83 -8.65 -2.49
C THR A 86 -15.27 -8.43 -1.04
N GLY A 87 -16.57 -8.56 -0.78
CA GLY A 87 -17.18 -8.32 0.53
C GLY A 87 -18.24 -7.23 0.48
N SER A 88 -19.47 -7.57 0.86
CA SER A 88 -20.65 -6.71 0.63
C SER A 88 -20.70 -5.43 1.48
N LYS A 89 -19.85 -5.33 2.51
CA LYS A 89 -19.84 -4.20 3.46
C LYS A 89 -18.66 -3.24 3.26
N PHE A 90 -17.74 -3.56 2.34
CA PHE A 90 -16.58 -2.73 2.10
C PHE A 90 -16.89 -1.66 1.05
N ASP A 91 -16.67 -0.39 1.40
CA ASP A 91 -16.81 0.72 0.45
C ASP A 91 -15.51 0.88 -0.33
N LEU A 92 -15.47 0.27 -1.51
CA LEU A 92 -14.32 0.36 -2.41
C LEU A 92 -14.13 1.79 -2.98
N SER A 93 -15.19 2.60 -3.05
CA SER A 93 -15.12 3.93 -3.67
C SER A 93 -14.29 4.92 -2.88
N SER A 94 -14.24 4.74 -1.55
CA SER A 94 -13.43 5.54 -0.63
C SER A 94 -12.11 4.88 -0.24
N PHE A 95 -11.75 3.76 -0.89
CA PHE A 95 -10.52 3.03 -0.56
C PHE A 95 -9.28 3.87 -0.89
N ASN A 96 -8.45 4.08 0.13
CA ASN A 96 -7.24 4.88 0.08
C ASN A 96 -6.15 4.16 0.90
N PRO A 97 -5.57 3.07 0.35
CA PRO A 97 -4.60 2.23 1.04
C PRO A 97 -3.26 2.96 1.22
N HIS A 98 -2.61 2.68 2.33
CA HIS A 98 -1.32 3.23 2.73
C HIS A 98 -0.39 2.06 3.09
N GLY A 99 0.16 2.02 4.31
CA GLY A 99 0.96 0.89 4.78
C GLY A 99 0.19 -0.44 4.82
N ILE A 100 0.88 -1.53 4.58
CA ILE A 100 0.34 -2.89 4.57
C ILE A 100 1.17 -3.83 5.45
N SER A 101 0.54 -4.90 5.93
CA SER A 101 1.23 -5.97 6.64
C SER A 101 0.57 -7.32 6.38
N THR A 102 1.33 -8.40 6.24
CA THR A 102 0.79 -9.76 6.11
C THR A 102 0.89 -10.57 7.40
N PHE A 103 -0.04 -11.49 7.58
CA PHE A 103 -0.01 -12.52 8.61
C PHE A 103 -0.42 -13.84 7.96
N THR A 104 0.41 -14.87 8.10
CA THR A 104 0.08 -16.23 7.65
C THR A 104 -0.28 -17.05 8.88
N ASP A 105 -1.48 -17.62 8.90
CA ASP A 105 -1.97 -18.44 10.00
C ASP A 105 -1.44 -19.88 9.91
N GLU A 106 -1.69 -20.70 10.94
CA GLU A 106 -1.21 -22.09 11.01
C GLU A 106 -1.77 -22.99 9.89
N ASP A 107 -2.89 -22.60 9.27
CA ASP A 107 -3.52 -23.30 8.14
C ASP A 107 -3.08 -22.77 6.76
N ASP A 108 -1.98 -22.01 6.72
CA ASP A 108 -1.45 -21.30 5.55
C ASP A 108 -2.39 -20.22 4.98
N THR A 109 -3.48 -19.86 5.68
CA THR A 109 -4.30 -18.71 5.27
C THR A 109 -3.50 -17.43 5.40
N VAL A 110 -3.34 -16.74 4.27
CA VAL A 110 -2.72 -15.41 4.20
C VAL A 110 -3.76 -14.33 4.47
N TYR A 111 -3.50 -13.51 5.47
CA TYR A 111 -4.23 -12.31 5.78
C TYR A 111 -3.41 -11.08 5.40
N LEU A 112 -4.06 -10.09 4.80
CA LEU A 112 -3.49 -8.80 4.48
C LEU A 112 -4.18 -7.73 5.33
N LEU A 113 -3.41 -7.03 6.15
CA LEU A 113 -3.83 -5.86 6.91
C LEU A 113 -3.43 -4.63 6.12
N VAL A 114 -4.39 -3.74 5.86
CA VAL A 114 -4.17 -2.53 5.06
C VAL A 114 -4.59 -1.31 5.87
N VAL A 115 -3.65 -0.39 6.12
CA VAL A 115 -3.99 0.94 6.61
C VAL A 115 -4.79 1.65 5.52
N ASN A 116 -5.96 2.18 5.88
CA ASN A 116 -6.86 2.83 4.95
C ASN A 116 -7.26 4.20 5.46
N HIS A 117 -7.38 5.17 4.54
CA HIS A 117 -7.71 6.56 4.83
C HIS A 117 -9.00 7.08 4.17
N PRO A 118 -10.17 6.46 4.46
CA PRO A 118 -11.44 6.90 3.88
C PRO A 118 -11.93 8.17 4.57
N ASP A 119 -12.32 9.19 3.80
CA ASP A 119 -12.85 10.46 4.30
C ASP A 119 -12.01 11.11 5.42
N LEU A 120 -10.69 11.13 5.27
CA LEU A 120 -9.73 11.66 6.26
C LEU A 120 -9.76 10.94 7.63
N LYS A 121 -10.33 9.74 7.70
CA LYS A 121 -10.24 8.87 8.89
C LYS A 121 -9.08 7.91 8.73
N SER A 122 -8.73 7.20 9.80
CA SER A 122 -7.84 6.04 9.69
C SER A 122 -8.56 4.79 10.17
N THR A 123 -8.44 3.74 9.37
CA THR A 123 -8.90 2.38 9.67
C THR A 123 -7.78 1.40 9.32
N VAL A 124 -7.92 0.17 9.82
CA VAL A 124 -7.15 -0.97 9.33
C VAL A 124 -8.14 -1.97 8.76
N GLU A 125 -8.00 -2.31 7.50
CA GLU A 125 -8.84 -3.27 6.81
C GLU A 125 -8.15 -4.63 6.84
N LEU A 126 -8.85 -5.64 7.35
CA LEU A 126 -8.39 -7.02 7.35
C LEU A 126 -9.01 -7.74 6.16
N PHE A 127 -8.16 -8.24 5.27
CA PHE A 127 -8.54 -9.07 4.14
C PHE A 127 -8.00 -10.49 4.31
N LYS A 128 -8.74 -11.48 3.80
CA LYS A 128 -8.20 -12.81 3.49
C LYS A 128 -7.80 -12.82 2.02
N PHE A 129 -6.57 -13.21 1.74
CA PHE A 129 -6.12 -13.43 0.37
C PHE A 129 -6.68 -14.75 -0.15
N GLN A 130 -7.27 -14.71 -1.35
CA GLN A 130 -7.78 -15.88 -2.06
C GLN A 130 -6.91 -16.03 -3.32
N GLU A 131 -5.90 -16.89 -3.22
CA GLU A 131 -4.83 -16.98 -4.22
C GLU A 131 -5.32 -17.49 -5.58
N GLU A 132 -6.18 -18.50 -5.59
CA GLU A 132 -6.74 -19.08 -6.83
C GLU A 132 -7.57 -18.04 -7.60
N GLU A 133 -8.41 -17.27 -6.89
CA GLU A 133 -9.25 -16.23 -7.48
C GLU A 133 -8.51 -14.90 -7.70
N LYS A 134 -7.26 -14.80 -7.24
CA LYS A 134 -6.46 -13.56 -7.21
C LYS A 134 -7.28 -12.39 -6.67
N SER A 135 -7.87 -12.60 -5.49
CA SER A 135 -8.80 -11.67 -4.87
C SER A 135 -8.57 -11.49 -3.38
N LEU A 136 -9.09 -10.40 -2.83
CA LEU A 136 -9.05 -10.06 -1.42
C LEU A 136 -10.48 -10.05 -0.87
N LEU A 137 -10.80 -10.98 0.01
CA LEU A 137 -12.06 -10.99 0.74
C LEU A 137 -11.96 -10.08 1.95
N HIS A 138 -12.70 -8.97 1.96
CA HIS A 138 -12.80 -8.11 3.14
C HIS A 138 -13.50 -8.83 4.28
N LEU A 139 -12.84 -8.90 5.44
CA LEU A 139 -13.38 -9.54 6.63
C LEU A 139 -13.82 -8.53 7.67
N LYS A 140 -13.03 -7.47 7.88
CA LYS A 140 -13.25 -6.55 8.99
C LYS A 140 -12.60 -5.19 8.77
N THR A 141 -13.33 -4.14 9.11
CA THR A 141 -12.77 -2.80 9.34
C THR A 141 -12.49 -2.63 10.82
N ILE A 142 -11.21 -2.46 11.17
CA ILE A 142 -10.75 -2.19 12.53
C ILE A 142 -10.71 -0.67 12.73
N ARG A 143 -11.41 -0.22 13.77
CA ARG A 143 -11.44 1.17 14.21
C ARG A 143 -10.98 1.22 15.65
N HIS A 144 -10.07 2.13 15.98
CA HIS A 144 -9.60 2.27 17.35
C HIS A 144 -9.30 3.74 17.67
N LYS A 145 -9.49 4.12 18.94
CA LYS A 145 -9.28 5.50 19.42
C LYS A 145 -7.82 5.98 19.32
N LEU A 146 -6.88 5.05 19.21
CA LEU A 146 -5.45 5.33 19.06
C LEU A 146 -5.02 5.47 17.59
N LEU A 147 -5.89 5.15 16.63
CA LEU A 147 -5.58 5.44 15.23
C LEU A 147 -5.64 6.95 15.00
N PRO A 148 -4.63 7.54 14.31
CA PRO A 148 -4.61 8.96 14.04
C PRO A 148 -5.79 9.37 13.17
N LYS A 149 -6.30 10.58 13.37
CA LYS A 149 -7.25 11.20 12.44
C LYS A 149 -6.45 12.07 11.47
N TYR A 150 -6.79 11.99 10.19
CA TYR A 150 -6.22 12.83 9.15
C TYR A 150 -7.03 14.12 8.94
#